data_AF-A0A4U5VJ16-F1
#
_entry.id   AF-A0A4U5VJ16-F1
#
_cell.length_a   1.000
_cell.length_b   1.000
_cell.length_c   1.000
_cell.angle_alpha   90.00
_cell.angle_beta   90.00
_cell.angle_gamma   90.00
#
_symmetry.space_group_name_H-M   'P 1'
#
loop_
_entity.id
_entity.type
_entity.pdbx_description
1 polymer ?
#
loop_
_entity_poly.entity_id
_entity_poly.type
_entity_poly.pdbx_seq_one_letter_code
_entity_poly.pdbx_strand_id
1 'polypeptide(L)'
;MRFQWIFFIFSILVSMALIMVILSQYKLTIMQNKRVEDLQFELRALENSYINEELFKGKLEELVVQQTKVAGDLEGALTSLSETMVKKKTETDACQAEKKTTGDELTSKEKEQTDTEATIKTESDAWTQEINILKAQLKEFRPICNYVKKDPLVLKLCGNNST
;
A
#
# COMPACT_ATOMS: atom_id res chain seq x y z
N MET A 1 -119.22 -7.99 15.36
CA MET A 1 -118.24 -8.94 14.76
C MET A 1 -117.41 -8.38 13.60
N ARG A 2 -117.94 -7.54 12.68
CA ARG A 2 -117.17 -7.03 11.52
C ARG A 2 -116.00 -6.10 11.87
N PHE A 3 -116.14 -5.26 12.89
CA PHE A 3 -115.11 -4.30 13.29
C PHE A 3 -113.86 -4.96 13.91
N GLN A 4 -114.04 -6.08 14.62
CA GLN A 4 -112.92 -6.84 15.20
C GLN A 4 -112.03 -7.47 14.12
N TRP A 5 -112.61 -7.98 13.03
CA TRP A 5 -111.85 -8.53 11.89
C TRP A 5 -110.99 -7.48 11.20
N ILE A 6 -111.49 -6.25 11.06
CA ILE A 6 -110.74 -5.15 10.43
C ILE A 6 -109.51 -4.78 11.27
N PHE A 7 -109.65 -4.73 12.60
CA PHE A 7 -108.51 -4.46 13.50
C PHE A 7 -107.43 -5.57 13.44
N PHE A 8 -107.82 -6.84 13.37
CA PHE A 8 -106.87 -7.94 13.24
C PHE A 8 -106.09 -7.86 11.92
N ILE A 9 -106.76 -7.56 10.80
CA ILE A 9 -106.10 -7.43 9.49
C ILE A 9 -105.10 -6.27 9.50
N PHE A 10 -105.47 -5.10 10.07
CA PHE A 10 -104.56 -3.96 10.20
C PHE A 10 -103.35 -4.28 11.09
N SER A 11 -103.56 -4.98 12.21
CA SER A 11 -102.46 -5.40 13.09
C SER A 11 -101.48 -6.33 12.37
N ILE A 12 -101.96 -7.28 11.57
CA ILE A 12 -101.13 -8.19 10.78
C ILE A 12 -100.34 -7.42 9.71
N LEU A 13 -100.96 -6.47 9.02
CA LEU A 13 -100.28 -5.64 8.00
C LEU A 13 -99.17 -4.77 8.61
N VAL A 14 -99.44 -4.15 9.76
CA VAL A 14 -98.43 -3.37 10.48
C VAL A 14 -97.28 -4.26 10.96
N SER A 15 -97.58 -5.46 11.47
CA SER A 15 -96.55 -6.43 11.88
C SER A 15 -95.67 -6.87 10.71
N MET A 16 -96.25 -7.19 9.55
CA MET A 16 -95.51 -7.52 8.32
C MET A 16 -94.63 -6.36 7.82
N ALA A 17 -95.13 -5.12 7.86
CA ALA A 17 -94.38 -3.94 7.47
C ALA A 17 -93.14 -3.74 8.37
N LEU A 18 -93.29 -3.91 9.69
CA LEU A 18 -92.19 -3.83 10.64
C LEU A 18 -91.13 -4.91 10.39
N ILE A 19 -91.54 -6.15 10.11
CA ILE A 19 -90.61 -7.25 9.81
C ILE A 19 -89.81 -6.94 8.52
N MET A 20 -90.45 -6.43 7.46
CA MET A 20 -89.74 -6.04 6.24
C MET A 20 -88.70 -4.94 6.49
N VAL A 21 -89.03 -3.94 7.31
CA VAL A 21 -88.08 -2.87 7.67
C VAL A 21 -86.90 -3.44 8.44
N ILE A 22 -87.13 -4.31 9.44
CA ILE A 22 -86.07 -4.94 10.22
C ILE A 22 -85.15 -5.78 9.31
N LEU A 23 -85.70 -6.58 8.40
CA LEU A 23 -84.91 -7.39 7.46
C LEU A 23 -84.10 -6.54 6.48
N SER A 24 -84.68 -5.43 6.01
CA SER A 24 -83.99 -4.47 5.14
C SER A 24 -82.81 -3.82 5.85
N GLN A 25 -83.02 -3.35 7.08
CA GLN A 25 -81.96 -2.76 7.91
C GLN A 25 -80.87 -3.79 8.23
N TYR A 26 -81.25 -5.03 8.57
CA TYR A 26 -80.29 -6.09 8.85
C TYR A 26 -79.38 -6.40 7.65
N LYS A 27 -79.95 -6.47 6.44
CA LYS A 27 -79.16 -6.66 5.21
C LYS A 27 -78.20 -5.47 4.96
N LEU A 28 -78.66 -4.26 5.21
CA LEU A 28 -77.82 -3.06 5.08
C LEU A 28 -76.65 -3.08 6.07
N THR A 29 -76.91 -3.43 7.34
CA THR A 29 -75.86 -3.55 8.36
C THR A 29 -74.82 -4.59 7.99
N ILE A 30 -75.22 -5.77 7.49
CA ILE A 30 -74.27 -6.80 7.04
C ILE A 30 -73.40 -6.29 5.88
N MET A 31 -74.00 -5.61 4.89
CA MET A 31 -73.25 -5.07 3.76
C MET A 31 -72.28 -3.96 4.19
N GLN A 32 -72.68 -3.10 5.12
CA GLN A 32 -71.79 -2.08 5.66
C GLN A 32 -70.64 -2.69 6.48
N ASN A 33 -70.93 -3.66 7.35
CA ASN A 33 -69.89 -4.34 8.11
C ASN A 33 -68.85 -5.01 7.20
N LYS A 34 -69.28 -5.69 6.13
CA LYS A 34 -68.36 -6.26 5.14
C LYS A 34 -67.47 -5.20 4.48
N ARG A 35 -68.04 -4.06 4.07
CA ARG A 35 -67.24 -2.97 3.49
C ARG A 35 -66.23 -2.40 4.49
N VAL A 36 -66.62 -2.28 5.76
CA VAL A 36 -65.72 -1.83 6.82
C VAL A 36 -64.59 -2.83 7.03
N GLU A 37 -64.89 -4.14 7.04
CA GLU A 37 -63.87 -5.19 7.14
C GLU A 37 -62.90 -5.16 5.95
N ASP A 38 -63.40 -5.01 4.72
CA ASP A 38 -62.58 -4.90 3.51
C ASP A 38 -61.66 -3.66 3.57
N LEU A 39 -62.22 -2.49 3.92
CA LEU A 39 -61.46 -1.25 4.09
C LEU A 39 -60.39 -1.38 5.19
N GLN A 40 -60.69 -2.04 6.30
CA GLN A 40 -59.72 -2.29 7.37
C GLN A 40 -58.63 -3.26 6.95
N PHE A 41 -58.94 -4.22 6.07
CA PHE A 41 -57.94 -5.12 5.51
C PHE A 41 -57.00 -4.37 4.56
N GLU A 42 -57.55 -3.55 3.65
CA GLU A 42 -56.77 -2.72 2.74
C GLU A 42 -55.88 -1.73 3.49
N LEU A 43 -56.41 -1.05 4.53
CA LEU A 43 -55.62 -0.15 5.36
C LEU A 43 -54.45 -0.85 6.03
N ARG A 44 -54.68 -2.05 6.61
CA ARG A 44 -53.59 -2.83 7.23
C ARG A 44 -52.55 -3.30 6.22
N ALA A 45 -52.98 -3.68 5.01
CA ALA A 45 -52.06 -4.05 3.95
C ALA A 45 -51.20 -2.86 3.50
N LEU A 46 -51.82 -1.69 3.36
CA LEU A 46 -51.14 -0.45 2.97
C LEU A 46 -50.19 0.04 4.06
N GLU A 47 -50.60 0.02 5.32
CA GLU A 47 -49.78 0.37 6.48
C GLU A 47 -48.56 -0.56 6.58
N ASN A 48 -48.75 -1.87 6.43
CA ASN A 48 -47.65 -2.82 6.44
C ASN A 48 -46.69 -2.60 5.26
N SER A 49 -47.21 -2.28 4.07
CA SER A 49 -46.38 -1.90 2.92
C SER A 49 -45.55 -0.65 3.20
N TYR A 50 -46.18 0.39 3.75
CA TYR A 50 -45.53 1.66 4.08
C TYR A 50 -44.44 1.47 5.14
N ILE A 51 -44.73 0.75 6.22
CA ILE A 51 -43.76 0.44 7.28
C ILE A 51 -42.55 -0.31 6.70
N ASN A 52 -42.79 -1.30 5.83
CA ASN A 52 -41.71 -2.05 5.21
C ASN A 52 -40.85 -1.17 4.28
N GLU A 53 -41.47 -0.26 3.53
CA GLU A 53 -40.75 0.68 2.66
C GLU A 53 -39.90 1.67 3.48
N GLU A 54 -40.44 2.21 4.58
CA GLU A 54 -39.71 3.11 5.47
C GLU A 54 -38.53 2.40 6.14
N LEU A 55 -38.74 1.17 6.65
CA LEU A 55 -37.68 0.34 7.21
C LEU A 55 -36.61 0.00 6.18
N PHE A 56 -37.02 -0.33 4.96
CA PHE A 56 -36.09 -0.64 3.88
C PHE A 56 -35.25 0.59 3.51
N LYS A 57 -35.89 1.75 3.37
CA LYS A 57 -35.21 3.01 3.09
C LYS A 57 -34.21 3.38 4.19
N GLY A 58 -34.60 3.26 5.45
CA GLY A 58 -33.70 3.53 6.58
C GLY A 58 -32.47 2.62 6.58
N LYS A 59 -32.66 1.31 6.34
CA LYS A 59 -31.53 0.38 6.18
C LYS A 59 -30.66 0.71 4.97
N LEU A 60 -31.25 1.14 3.86
CA LEU A 60 -30.50 1.52 2.67
C LEU A 60 -29.63 2.75 2.93
N GLU A 61 -30.18 3.77 3.59
CA GLU A 61 -29.45 4.97 3.98
C GLU A 61 -28.28 4.63 4.92
N GLU A 62 -28.51 3.78 5.93
CA GLU A 62 -27.45 3.30 6.82
C GLU A 62 -26.34 2.58 6.05
N LEU A 63 -26.70 1.69 5.13
CA LEU A 63 -25.76 0.90 4.34
C LEU A 63 -24.96 1.78 3.37
N VAL A 64 -25.59 2.80 2.79
CA VAL A 64 -24.93 3.82 1.95
C VAL A 64 -23.94 4.65 2.77
N VAL A 65 -24.33 5.12 3.96
CA VAL A 65 -23.43 5.88 4.86
C VAL A 65 -22.24 5.02 5.27
N GLN A 66 -22.47 3.76 5.63
CA GLN A 66 -21.41 2.83 6.00
C GLN A 66 -20.44 2.57 4.84
N GLN A 67 -20.95 2.28 3.64
CA GLN A 67 -20.11 2.08 2.46
C GLN A 67 -19.32 3.34 2.08
N THR A 68 -19.95 4.52 2.16
CA THR A 68 -19.28 5.79 1.86
C THR A 68 -18.12 6.03 2.81
N LYS A 69 -18.30 5.73 4.11
CA LYS A 69 -17.24 5.82 5.11
C LYS A 69 -16.10 4.85 4.80
N VAL A 70 -16.41 3.58 4.53
CA VAL A 70 -15.40 2.56 4.20
C VAL A 70 -14.64 2.92 2.93
N ALA A 71 -15.32 3.46 1.91
CA ALA A 71 -14.70 3.92 0.68
C ALA A 71 -13.74 5.09 0.95
N GLY A 72 -14.14 6.08 1.76
CA GLY A 72 -13.29 7.20 2.15
C GLY A 72 -12.07 6.76 2.96
N ASP A 73 -12.25 5.84 3.91
CA ASP A 73 -11.14 5.28 4.71
C ASP A 73 -10.14 4.50 3.82
N LEU A 74 -10.65 3.72 2.86
CA LEU A 74 -9.83 3.00 1.88
C LEU A 74 -9.08 3.95 0.94
N GLU A 75 -9.73 5.00 0.47
CA GLU A 75 -9.11 6.00 -0.41
C GLU A 75 -7.99 6.75 0.33
N GLY A 76 -8.22 7.14 1.59
CA GLY A 76 -7.20 7.73 2.46
C GLY A 76 -6.02 6.79 2.74
N ALA A 77 -6.29 5.50 2.96
CA ALA A 77 -5.23 4.50 3.12
C ALA A 77 -4.43 4.30 1.83
N LEU A 78 -5.10 4.31 0.67
CA LEU A 78 -4.48 4.14 -0.64
C LEU A 78 -3.57 5.32 -0.99
N THR A 79 -4.00 6.56 -0.72
CA THR A 79 -3.16 7.75 -0.96
C THR A 79 -1.91 7.74 -0.09
N SER A 80 -2.05 7.45 1.21
CA SER A 80 -0.91 7.32 2.13
C SER A 80 0.06 6.19 1.72
N LEU A 81 -0.47 5.04 1.30
CA LEU A 81 0.34 3.92 0.82
C LEU A 81 1.08 4.27 -0.47
N SER A 82 0.41 4.97 -1.40
CA SER A 82 1.00 5.43 -2.66
C SER A 82 2.17 6.39 -2.41
N GLU A 83 1.99 7.38 -1.54
CA GLU A 83 3.06 8.31 -1.14
C GLU A 83 4.26 7.57 -0.52
N THR A 84 3.98 6.62 0.37
CA THR A 84 5.02 5.80 1.01
C THR A 84 5.76 4.93 -0.02
N MET A 85 5.04 4.36 -0.99
CA MET A 85 5.63 3.54 -2.04
C MET A 85 6.53 4.37 -2.97
N VAL A 86 6.09 5.57 -3.36
CA VAL A 86 6.90 6.50 -4.16
C VAL A 86 8.19 6.87 -3.41
N LYS A 87 8.07 7.22 -2.12
CA LYS A 87 9.23 7.55 -1.29
C LYS A 87 10.21 6.37 -1.20
N LYS A 88 9.72 5.18 -0.85
CA LYS A 88 10.58 3.98 -0.79
C LYS A 88 11.24 3.64 -2.12
N LYS A 89 10.53 3.85 -3.24
CA LYS A 89 11.12 3.64 -4.56
C LYS A 89 12.28 4.61 -4.80
N THR A 90 12.10 5.90 -4.49
CA THR A 90 13.17 6.90 -4.64
C THR A 90 14.38 6.59 -3.75
N GLU A 91 14.15 6.15 -2.50
CA GLU A 91 15.22 5.73 -1.59
C GLU A 91 15.96 4.48 -2.12
N THR A 92 15.23 3.53 -2.68
CA THR A 92 15.81 2.30 -3.27
C THR A 92 16.65 2.64 -4.50
N ASP A 93 16.14 3.48 -5.39
CA ASP A 93 16.84 3.92 -6.60
C ASP A 93 18.12 4.68 -6.24
N ALA A 94 18.06 5.57 -5.22
CA ALA A 94 19.22 6.28 -4.71
C ALA A 94 20.27 5.34 -4.11
N CYS A 95 19.85 4.38 -3.27
CA CYS A 95 20.74 3.38 -2.68
C CYS A 95 21.40 2.50 -3.76
N GLN A 96 20.66 2.12 -4.80
CA GLN A 96 21.21 1.33 -5.90
C GLN A 96 22.21 2.14 -6.73
N ALA A 97 21.95 3.43 -6.96
CA ALA A 97 22.90 4.32 -7.62
C ALA A 97 24.18 4.48 -6.80
N GLU A 98 24.08 4.73 -5.49
CA GLU A 98 25.22 4.84 -4.58
C GLU A 98 26.03 3.55 -4.53
N LYS A 99 25.37 2.38 -4.45
CA LYS A 99 26.04 1.07 -4.50
C LYS A 99 26.84 0.89 -5.79
N LYS A 100 26.32 1.37 -6.92
CA LYS A 100 27.02 1.29 -8.19
C LYS A 100 28.24 2.20 -8.21
N THR A 101 28.08 3.46 -7.83
CA THR A 101 29.18 4.43 -7.78
C THR A 101 30.29 3.96 -6.84
N THR A 102 29.94 3.51 -5.64
CA THR A 102 30.92 3.00 -4.67
C THR A 102 31.61 1.72 -5.16
N GLY A 103 30.90 0.85 -5.87
CA GLY A 103 31.49 -0.33 -6.52
C GLY A 103 32.47 0.04 -7.64
N ASP A 104 32.09 0.97 -8.51
CA ASP A 104 32.94 1.46 -9.59
C ASP A 104 34.19 2.18 -9.04
N GLU A 105 34.05 2.99 -7.99
CA GLU A 105 35.18 3.63 -7.29
C GLU A 105 36.11 2.61 -6.63
N LEU A 106 35.55 1.57 -5.99
CA LEU A 106 36.34 0.53 -5.33
C LEU A 106 37.17 -0.24 -6.36
N THR A 107 36.55 -0.68 -7.46
CA THR A 107 37.26 -1.40 -8.53
C THR A 107 38.33 -0.53 -9.19
N SER A 108 38.08 0.78 -9.36
CA SER A 108 39.08 1.73 -9.85
C SER A 108 40.28 1.84 -8.90
N LYS A 109 40.02 1.98 -7.59
CA LYS A 109 41.09 2.06 -6.58
C LYS A 109 41.88 0.77 -6.43
N GLU A 110 41.23 -0.39 -6.49
CA GLU A 110 41.91 -1.68 -6.47
C GLU A 110 42.85 -1.82 -7.68
N LYS A 111 42.42 -1.35 -8.85
CA LYS A 111 43.27 -1.32 -10.05
C LYS A 111 44.46 -0.37 -9.87
N GLU A 112 44.23 0.86 -9.44
CA GLU A 112 45.30 1.83 -9.16
C GLU A 112 46.31 1.29 -8.14
N GLN A 113 45.83 0.63 -7.08
CA GLN A 113 46.69 0.01 -6.09
C GLN A 113 47.55 -1.10 -6.70
N THR A 114 46.95 -1.98 -7.51
CA THR A 114 47.65 -3.09 -8.16
C THR A 114 48.71 -2.57 -9.14
N ASP A 115 48.37 -1.56 -9.94
CA ASP A 115 49.29 -0.92 -10.89
C ASP A 115 50.45 -0.20 -10.15
N THR A 116 50.15 0.45 -9.03
CA THR A 116 51.15 1.10 -8.17
C THR A 116 52.09 0.08 -7.53
N GLU A 117 51.55 -1.02 -7.01
CA GLU A 117 52.36 -2.10 -6.40
C GLU A 117 53.28 -2.76 -7.44
N ALA A 118 52.78 -2.99 -8.65
CA ALA A 118 53.59 -3.48 -9.77
C ALA A 118 54.72 -2.49 -10.12
N THR A 119 54.43 -1.20 -10.16
CA THR A 119 55.42 -0.14 -10.45
C THR A 119 56.50 -0.08 -9.36
N ILE A 120 56.10 -0.04 -8.09
CA ILE A 120 57.02 -0.04 -6.94
C ILE A 120 57.93 -1.26 -6.97
N LYS A 121 57.39 -2.45 -7.27
CA LYS A 121 58.18 -3.67 -7.37
C LYS A 121 59.22 -3.58 -8.48
N THR A 122 58.82 -3.10 -9.66
CA THR A 122 59.70 -2.95 -10.82
C THR A 122 60.81 -1.94 -10.55
N GLU A 123 60.49 -0.81 -9.94
CA GLU A 123 61.48 0.20 -9.54
C GLU A 123 62.41 -0.33 -8.45
N SER A 124 61.88 -1.01 -7.43
CA SER A 124 62.67 -1.61 -6.35
C SER A 124 63.68 -2.63 -6.89
N ASP A 125 63.27 -3.48 -7.83
CA ASP A 125 64.15 -4.45 -8.49
C ASP A 125 65.25 -3.72 -9.29
N ALA A 126 64.90 -2.65 -10.03
CA ALA A 126 65.85 -1.83 -10.77
C ALA A 126 66.87 -1.13 -9.85
N TRP A 127 66.42 -0.47 -8.78
CA TRP A 127 67.28 0.17 -7.78
C TRP A 127 68.20 -0.84 -7.10
N THR A 128 67.69 -2.04 -6.78
CA THR A 128 68.49 -3.12 -6.19
C THR A 128 69.58 -3.57 -7.16
N GLN A 129 69.26 -3.69 -8.44
CA GLN A 129 70.22 -4.02 -9.49
C GLN A 129 71.29 -2.93 -9.64
N GLU A 130 70.91 -1.65 -9.67
CA GLU A 130 71.85 -0.53 -9.73
C GLU A 130 72.78 -0.49 -8.52
N ILE A 131 72.25 -0.68 -7.31
CA ILE A 131 73.06 -0.76 -6.09
C ILE A 131 74.07 -1.90 -6.19
N ASN A 132 73.67 -3.06 -6.72
CA ASN A 132 74.57 -4.19 -6.90
C ASN A 132 75.66 -3.90 -7.95
N ILE A 133 75.31 -3.25 -9.07
CA ILE A 133 76.27 -2.80 -10.09
C ILE A 133 77.26 -1.79 -9.50
N LEU A 134 76.77 -0.77 -8.79
CA LEU A 134 77.61 0.25 -8.15
C LEU A 134 78.52 -0.36 -7.09
N LYS A 135 78.04 -1.32 -6.28
CA LYS A 135 78.86 -2.08 -5.34
C LYS A 135 79.95 -2.89 -6.04
N ALA A 136 79.66 -3.47 -7.20
CA ALA A 136 80.66 -4.19 -7.99
C ALA A 136 81.74 -3.23 -8.53
N GLN A 137 81.33 -2.11 -9.14
CA GLN A 137 82.25 -1.08 -9.64
C GLN A 137 83.12 -0.45 -8.54
N LEU A 138 82.59 -0.31 -7.32
CA LEU A 138 83.34 0.18 -6.16
C LEU A 138 84.44 -0.79 -5.69
N LYS A 139 84.24 -2.10 -5.89
CA LYS A 139 85.26 -3.12 -5.57
C LYS A 139 86.35 -3.16 -6.62
N GLU A 140 86.03 -2.82 -7.87
CA GLU A 140 86.94 -2.80 -9.00
C GLU A 140 87.96 -1.66 -8.87
N PHE A 141 89.22 -1.94 -9.22
CA PHE A 141 90.30 -0.96 -9.10
C PHE A 141 90.13 0.16 -10.12
N ARG A 142 90.08 1.42 -9.66
CA ARG A 142 89.85 2.56 -10.54
C ARG A 142 91.17 3.09 -11.15
N PRO A 143 91.26 3.35 -12.46
CA PRO A 143 92.49 3.84 -13.11
C PRO A 143 93.03 5.15 -12.52
N ILE A 144 92.13 6.00 -12.00
CA ILE A 144 92.49 7.26 -11.35
C ILE A 144 93.38 7.04 -10.12
N CYS A 145 93.26 5.87 -9.47
CA CYS A 145 94.05 5.49 -8.31
C CYS A 145 95.53 5.27 -8.59
N ASN A 146 95.93 5.15 -9.87
CA ASN A 146 97.33 5.17 -10.27
C ASN A 146 98.01 6.54 -10.06
N TYR A 147 97.22 7.61 -9.91
CA TYR A 147 97.72 8.99 -9.81
C TYR A 147 97.54 9.61 -8.42
N VAL A 148 97.01 8.85 -7.45
CA VAL A 148 96.71 9.36 -6.10
C VAL A 148 97.85 9.05 -5.14
N LYS A 149 98.10 9.95 -4.17
CA LYS A 149 99.12 9.74 -3.12
C LYS A 149 98.84 8.44 -2.36
N LYS A 150 99.91 7.68 -2.05
CA LYS A 150 99.86 6.39 -1.33
C LYS A 150 99.51 6.54 0.16
N ASP A 151 98.45 7.27 0.46
CA ASP A 151 97.88 7.35 1.80
C ASP A 151 96.98 6.11 2.02
N PRO A 152 97.15 5.35 3.12
CA PRO A 152 96.38 4.15 3.41
C PRO A 152 94.86 4.38 3.50
N LEU A 153 94.40 5.59 3.86
CA LEU A 153 92.97 5.93 3.86
C LEU A 153 92.41 6.07 2.44
N VAL A 154 93.23 6.58 1.52
CA VAL A 154 92.81 6.85 0.14
C VAL A 154 92.90 5.57 -0.71
N LEU A 155 93.88 4.71 -0.44
CA LEU A 155 93.98 3.38 -1.04
C LEU A 155 92.77 2.47 -0.72
N LYS A 156 92.13 2.63 0.45
CA LYS A 156 90.88 1.91 0.78
C LYS A 156 89.70 2.28 -0.14
N LEU A 157 89.70 3.50 -0.70
CA LEU A 157 88.65 3.98 -1.60
C LEU A 157 88.88 3.57 -3.07
N CYS A 158 90.05 2.99 -3.35
CA CYS A 158 90.52 2.66 -4.69
C CYS A 158 90.14 1.26 -5.18
N GLY A 159 89.44 0.48 -4.36
CA GLY A 159 89.11 -0.91 -4.67
C GLY A 159 90.30 -1.85 -4.47
N ASN A 160 90.07 -3.15 -4.59
CA ASN A 160 91.15 -4.14 -4.47
C ASN A 160 91.85 -4.28 -5.83
N ASN A 161 93.17 -4.08 -5.86
CA ASN A 161 93.99 -4.48 -7.01
C ASN A 161 94.11 -6.00 -6.99
N SER A 162 93.17 -6.70 -7.61
CA SER A 162 93.33 -8.13 -7.87
C SER A 162 94.38 -8.32 -8.96
N THR A 163 95.63 -8.49 -8.53
CA THR A 163 96.55 -9.43 -9.19
C THR A 163 96.46 -10.74 -8.42
#